data_AF-A0A961WFV5-F1
#
_entry.id   AF-A0A961WFV5-F1
#
_cell.length_a   1.000
_cell.length_b   1.000
_cell.length_c   1.000
_cell.angle_alpha   90.00
_cell.angle_beta   90.00
_cell.angle_gamma   90.00
#
_symmetry.space_group_name_H-M   'P 1'
#
loop_
_entity.id
_entity.type
_entity.pdbx_description
1 polymer ?
#
loop_
_entity_poly.entity_id
_entity_poly.type
_entity_poly.pdbx_seq_one_letter_code
_entity_poly.pdbx_strand_id
1 'polypeptide(L)'
;MLESYTLTLSWARELKRSGATTLVAVRFRINDGEKVYCRHFGSPAQEVSTAEAVGIIRAARDPRGFEVMVPRRITPREILGARVLPKAIGWRYWPEAKNKPLRLCDCPVCMPVGEVKAARYRARVRAALHAADNCGRNDVA
;
A
#
# COMPACT_ATOMS: atom_id res chain seq x y z
N MET A 1 16.74 10.12 -3.66
CA MET A 1 16.05 9.74 -2.40
C MET A 1 15.09 10.86 -2.08
N LEU A 2 13.85 10.56 -1.67
CA LEU A 2 12.86 11.60 -1.35
C LEU A 2 13.20 12.26 -0.01
N GLU A 3 12.73 13.49 0.21
CA GLU A 3 12.97 14.32 1.41
C GLU A 3 12.67 13.59 2.73
N SER A 4 11.74 12.62 2.71
CA SER A 4 11.31 11.91 3.91
C SER A 4 11.43 10.39 3.79
N TYR A 5 11.88 9.79 4.89
CA TYR A 5 11.86 8.35 5.14
C TYR A 5 10.44 7.76 5.01
N THR A 6 9.40 8.52 5.39
CA THR A 6 7.99 8.09 5.29
C THR A 6 7.47 8.03 3.86
N LEU A 7 7.98 8.89 2.97
CA LEU A 7 7.62 8.88 1.56
C LEU A 7 8.35 7.75 0.83
N THR A 8 9.64 7.59 1.11
CA THR A 8 10.46 6.53 0.52
C THR A 8 9.95 5.12 0.87
N LEU A 9 9.40 4.95 2.07
CA LEU A 9 8.91 3.66 2.58
C LEU A 9 7.40 3.66 2.80
N SER A 10 6.64 4.47 2.06
CA SER A 10 5.19 4.64 2.27
C SER A 10 4.40 3.34 2.12
N TRP A 11 4.93 2.40 1.35
CA TRP A 11 4.35 1.08 1.07
C TRP A 11 4.64 0.04 2.16
N ALA A 12 5.55 0.29 3.11
CA ALA A 12 6.04 -0.77 4.01
C ALA A 12 4.92 -1.36 4.88
N ARG A 13 3.97 -0.54 5.35
CA ARG A 13 2.80 -1.05 6.10
C ARG A 13 1.83 -1.85 5.25
N GLU A 14 1.67 -1.49 3.98
CA GLU A 14 0.82 -2.24 3.04
C GLU A 14 1.46 -3.58 2.67
N LEU A 15 2.77 -3.60 2.38
CA LEU A 15 3.50 -4.83 2.08
C LEU A 15 3.50 -5.84 3.24
N LYS A 16 3.51 -5.38 4.50
CA LYS A 16 3.36 -6.28 5.66
C LYS A 16 1.95 -6.82 5.86
N ARG A 17 0.93 -6.24 5.20
CA ARG A 17 -0.47 -6.66 5.36
C ARG A 17 -0.70 -8.07 4.78
N SER A 18 0.07 -8.48 3.79
CA SER A 18 0.02 -9.83 3.21
C SER A 18 0.67 -10.92 4.08
N GLY A 19 1.19 -10.59 5.26
CA GLY A 19 1.78 -11.55 6.21
C GLY A 19 3.31 -11.51 6.30
N ALA A 20 3.99 -10.67 5.50
CA ALA A 20 5.44 -10.50 5.60
C ALA A 20 5.83 -9.86 6.94
N THR A 21 6.65 -10.56 7.74
CA THR A 21 7.08 -10.10 9.06
C THR A 21 8.34 -9.22 9.01
N THR A 22 9.26 -9.54 8.09
CA THR A 22 10.54 -8.82 7.89
C THR A 22 10.61 -8.24 6.48
N LEU A 23 10.96 -6.96 6.39
CA LEU A 23 11.19 -6.28 5.10
C LEU A 23 12.63 -5.80 5.04
N VAL A 24 13.24 -5.95 3.86
CA VAL A 24 14.58 -5.43 3.55
C VAL A 24 14.43 -4.37 2.48
N ALA A 25 14.97 -3.18 2.72
CA ALA A 25 15.09 -2.16 1.69
C ALA A 25 16.42 -2.35 0.96
N VAL A 26 16.34 -2.65 -0.33
CA VAL A 26 17.49 -2.68 -1.23
C VAL A 26 17.57 -1.34 -1.93
N ARG A 27 18.70 -0.65 -1.82
CA ARG A 27 18.96 0.58 -2.57
C ARG A 27 19.79 0.22 -3.78
N PHE A 28 19.43 0.73 -4.94
CA PHE A 28 20.19 0.58 -6.17
C PHE A 28 20.16 1.89 -6.98
N ARG A 29 21.07 2.02 -7.94
CA ARG A 29 21.17 3.17 -8.85
C ARG A 29 20.90 2.71 -10.28
N ILE A 30 20.05 3.45 -10.98
CA ILE A 30 19.75 3.28 -12.40
C ILE A 30 20.04 4.58 -13.14
N ASN A 31 20.19 4.51 -14.47
CA ASN A 31 20.43 5.69 -15.30
C ASN A 31 19.17 6.57 -15.39
N ASP A 32 19.36 7.89 -15.45
CA ASP A 32 18.28 8.87 -15.57
C ASP A 32 17.42 8.67 -16.82
N GLY A 33 18.01 8.19 -17.92
CA GLY A 33 17.32 7.88 -19.18
C GLY A 33 16.69 6.49 -19.25
N GLU A 34 16.87 5.64 -18.23
CA GLU A 34 16.27 4.31 -18.18
C GLU A 34 14.74 4.39 -18.23
N LYS A 35 14.11 3.54 -19.05
CA LYS A 35 12.65 3.45 -19.11
C LYS A 35 12.10 2.71 -17.90
N VAL A 36 11.13 3.31 -17.23
CA VAL A 36 10.45 2.79 -16.04
C VAL A 36 8.96 3.00 -16.16
N TYR A 37 8.19 2.14 -15.52
CA TYR A 37 6.76 2.35 -15.34
C TYR A 37 6.52 3.13 -14.05
N CYS A 38 6.04 4.36 -14.17
CA CYS A 38 5.63 5.19 -13.04
C CYS A 38 4.11 5.18 -12.92
N ARG A 39 3.59 5.00 -11.70
CA ARG A 39 2.15 5.10 -11.44
C ARG A 39 1.87 5.61 -10.04
N HIS A 40 0.72 6.25 -9.88
CA HIS A 40 0.09 6.43 -8.57
C HIS A 40 -0.84 5.25 -8.27
N PHE A 41 -1.05 4.95 -6.98
CA PHE A 41 -1.98 3.93 -6.53
C PHE A 41 -3.35 4.07 -7.23
N GLY A 42 -3.85 2.96 -7.78
CA GLY A 42 -5.14 2.90 -8.49
C GLY A 42 -5.15 3.54 -9.89
N SER A 43 -4.02 4.08 -10.37
CA SER A 43 -3.90 4.70 -11.69
C SER A 43 -3.18 3.78 -12.68
N PRO A 44 -3.43 3.92 -14.00
CA PRO A 44 -2.66 3.21 -15.02
C PRO A 44 -1.18 3.61 -14.97
N ALA A 45 -0.32 2.67 -15.35
CA ALA A 45 1.11 2.92 -15.43
C ALA A 45 1.47 3.71 -16.68
N GLN A 46 2.41 4.64 -16.54
CA GLN A 46 2.98 5.43 -17.63
C GLN A 46 4.44 5.03 -17.80
N GLU A 47 4.85 4.74 -19.03
CA GLU A 47 6.25 4.51 -19.34
C GLU A 47 6.96 5.84 -19.52
N VAL A 48 7.91 6.13 -18.63
CA VAL A 48 8.66 7.39 -18.59
C VAL A 48 10.14 7.08 -18.30
N SER A 49 11.02 8.05 -18.50
CA SER A 49 12.40 7.94 -18.01
C SER A 49 12.46 8.02 -16.48
N THR A 50 13.53 7.50 -15.88
CA THR A 50 13.77 7.63 -14.43
C THR A 50 13.75 9.08 -13.98
N ALA A 51 14.37 10.00 -14.74
CA ALA A 51 14.38 11.42 -14.42
C ALA A 51 12.98 12.03 -14.44
N GLU A 52 12.16 11.70 -15.45
CA GLU A 52 10.78 12.13 -15.53
C GLU A 52 9.94 11.58 -14.37
N ALA A 53 10.12 10.30 -14.01
CA ALA A 53 9.43 9.71 -12.85
C ALA A 53 9.76 10.46 -11.55
N VAL A 54 11.02 10.80 -11.32
CA VAL A 54 11.43 11.61 -10.16
C VAL A 54 10.78 13.00 -10.21
N GLY A 55 10.73 13.63 -11.38
CA GLY A 55 10.06 14.91 -11.60
C GLY A 55 8.57 14.86 -11.26
N ILE A 56 7.85 13.85 -11.76
CA ILE A 56 6.42 13.61 -11.50
C ILE A 56 6.17 13.48 -10.00
N ILE A 57 6.96 12.65 -9.30
CA ILE A 57 6.78 12.39 -7.87
C ILE A 57 7.08 13.66 -7.05
N ARG A 58 8.11 14.43 -7.42
CA ARG A 58 8.47 15.68 -6.73
C ARG A 58 7.45 16.79 -6.94
N ALA A 59 6.85 16.87 -8.12
CA ALA A 59 5.83 17.85 -8.45
C ALA A 59 4.45 17.50 -7.85
N ALA A 60 4.23 16.25 -7.43
CA ALA A 60 2.96 15.82 -6.86
C ALA A 60 2.69 16.51 -5.51
N ARG A 61 1.47 17.04 -5.35
CA ARG A 61 1.00 17.60 -4.08
C ARG A 61 1.06 16.59 -2.93
N ASP A 62 0.75 15.33 -3.23
CA ASP A 62 0.94 14.20 -2.32
C ASP A 62 1.81 13.14 -3.01
N PRO A 63 3.09 13.00 -2.62
CA PRO A 63 3.99 12.01 -3.20
C PRO A 63 3.78 10.58 -2.66
N ARG A 64 2.86 10.36 -1.73
CA ARG A 64 2.54 9.02 -1.22
C ARG A 64 1.79 8.22 -2.30
N GLY A 65 2.03 6.91 -2.35
CA GLY A 65 1.29 6.03 -3.26
C GLY A 65 1.87 5.91 -4.65
N PHE A 66 2.92 6.67 -4.98
CA PHE A 66 3.68 6.43 -6.19
C PHE A 66 4.48 5.13 -6.10
N GLU A 67 4.56 4.47 -7.23
CA GLU A 67 5.34 3.26 -7.47
C GLU A 67 6.11 3.44 -8.78
N VAL A 68 7.37 2.99 -8.77
CA VAL A 68 8.24 2.96 -9.94
C VAL A 68 8.69 1.52 -10.14
N MET A 69 8.32 0.93 -11.27
CA MET A 69 8.73 -0.41 -11.66
C MET A 69 9.79 -0.33 -12.75
N VAL A 70 10.91 -1.01 -12.55
CA VAL A 70 11.96 -1.15 -13.58
C VAL A 70 11.66 -2.44 -14.36
N PRO A 71 11.41 -2.39 -15.67
CA PRO A 71 10.98 -3.55 -16.48
C PRO A 71 12.11 -4.53 -16.80
N ARG A 72 13.30 -4.33 -16.24
CA ARG A 72 14.47 -5.18 -16.43
C ARG A 72 15.05 -5.65 -15.09
N ARG A 73 15.94 -6.63 -15.18
CA ARG A 73 16.71 -7.10 -14.02
C ARG A 73 17.66 -6.01 -13.52
N ILE A 74 17.73 -5.86 -12.19
CA ILE A 74 18.76 -5.09 -11.50
C ILE A 74 19.98 -5.99 -11.28
N THR A 75 21.15 -5.53 -11.70
CA THR A 75 22.41 -6.25 -11.56
C THR A 75 23.05 -5.98 -10.18
N PRO A 76 23.93 -6.87 -9.68
CA PRO A 76 24.60 -6.66 -8.40
C PRO A 76 25.43 -5.37 -8.34
N ARG A 77 25.99 -4.90 -9.47
CA ARG A 77 26.79 -3.67 -9.55
C ARG A 77 25.97 -2.40 -9.35
N GLU A 78 24.66 -2.46 -9.59
CA GLU A 78 23.74 -1.35 -9.37
C GLU A 78 23.33 -1.23 -7.90
N ILE A 79 23.55 -2.26 -7.08
CA ILE A 79 23.13 -2.31 -5.68
C ILE A 79 24.08 -1.48 -4.81
N LEU A 80 23.52 -0.49 -4.11
CA LEU A 80 24.24 0.40 -3.19
C LEU A 80 24.17 -0.08 -1.73
N GLY A 81 23.46 -1.17 -1.46
CA GLY A 81 23.36 -1.78 -0.15
C GLY A 81 21.93 -2.15 0.23
N ALA A 82 21.83 -3.00 1.24
CA ALA A 82 20.59 -3.49 1.80
C ALA A 82 20.54 -3.20 3.29
N ARG A 83 19.34 -2.93 3.82
CA ARG A 83 19.13 -2.79 5.26
C ARG A 83 17.78 -3.35 5.67
N VAL A 84 17.74 -3.98 6.83
CA VAL A 84 16.49 -4.40 7.45
C VAL A 84 15.69 -3.16 7.86
N LEU A 85 14.38 -3.18 7.62
CA LEU A 85 13.48 -2.12 8.02
C LEU A 85 12.95 -2.41 9.44
N PRO A 86 13.41 -1.68 10.48
CA PRO A 86 13.08 -2.01 11.87
C PRO A 86 11.61 -1.79 12.20
N LYS A 87 10.94 -0.84 11.53
CA LYS A 87 9.50 -0.57 11.68
C LYS A 87 8.86 -0.34 10.33
N ALA A 88 7.76 -1.04 10.07
CA ALA A 88 6.92 -0.74 8.92
C ALA A 88 6.17 0.57 9.19
N ILE A 89 6.40 1.54 8.31
CA ILE A 89 5.75 2.86 8.32
C ILE A 89 4.97 3.07 7.03
N GLY A 90 4.21 4.16 6.96
CA GLY A 90 3.39 4.48 5.80
C GLY A 90 1.91 4.11 5.98
N TRP A 91 1.22 3.92 4.87
CA TRP A 91 -0.23 3.76 4.81
C TRP A 91 -0.64 2.28 4.69
N ARG A 92 -1.94 2.01 4.82
CA ARG A 92 -2.58 0.69 4.60
C ARG A 92 -3.80 0.90 3.73
N TYR A 93 -4.14 -0.06 2.89
CA TYR A 93 -5.24 -0.05 1.91
C TYR A 93 -5.05 0.93 0.75
N TRP A 94 -4.92 2.24 1.03
CA TRP A 94 -4.60 3.28 0.04
C TRP A 94 -3.94 4.50 0.73
N PRO A 95 -3.26 5.40 0.00
CA PRO A 95 -2.49 6.51 0.58
C PRO A 95 -3.28 7.42 1.54
N GLU A 96 -4.54 7.68 1.22
CA GLU A 96 -5.46 8.56 1.94
C GLU A 96 -6.35 7.82 2.95
N ALA A 97 -6.09 6.53 3.24
CA ALA A 97 -6.95 5.72 4.11
C ALA A 97 -6.98 6.20 5.57
N LYS A 98 -5.95 6.91 6.01
CA LYS A 98 -5.85 7.39 7.39
C LYS A 98 -7.07 8.24 7.74
N ASN A 99 -7.71 7.92 8.87
CA ASN A 99 -8.91 8.58 9.40
C ASN A 99 -10.16 8.50 8.50
N LYS A 100 -10.13 7.73 7.41
CA LYS A 100 -11.32 7.44 6.62
C LYS A 100 -11.98 6.15 7.12
N PRO A 101 -13.32 6.03 7.02
CA PRO A 101 -13.98 4.77 7.31
C PRO A 101 -13.44 3.70 6.38
N LEU A 102 -13.05 2.55 6.95
CA LEU A 102 -12.69 1.40 6.15
C LEU A 102 -13.93 0.92 5.40
N ARG A 103 -13.94 1.11 4.08
CA ARG A 103 -14.92 0.51 3.18
C ARG A 103 -14.40 -0.85 2.70
N LEU A 104 -14.12 -1.73 3.67
CA LEU A 104 -13.80 -3.11 3.34
C LEU A 104 -15.11 -3.86 3.08
N CYS A 105 -15.05 -4.85 2.21
CA CYS A 105 -16.08 -5.86 2.08
C CYS A 105 -16.37 -6.50 3.46
N ASP A 106 -17.65 -6.73 3.75
CA ASP A 106 -18.10 -7.36 5.00
C ASP A 106 -17.88 -8.89 5.03
N CYS A 107 -17.30 -9.43 3.95
CA CYS A 107 -16.93 -10.83 3.84
C CYS A 107 -15.78 -11.22 4.81
N PRO A 108 -15.77 -12.47 5.33
CA PRO A 108 -14.71 -12.99 6.19
C PRO A 108 -13.29 -12.83 5.66
N VAL A 109 -13.13 -12.79 4.34
CA VAL A 109 -11.85 -12.64 3.65
C VAL A 109 -11.30 -11.21 3.73
N CYS A 110 -12.17 -10.20 3.59
CA CYS A 110 -11.74 -8.81 3.57
C CYS A 110 -11.76 -8.14 4.95
N MET A 111 -12.36 -8.78 5.96
CA MET A 111 -12.34 -8.28 7.32
C MET A 111 -10.90 -8.20 7.85
N PRO A 112 -10.50 -7.08 8.48
CA PRO A 112 -9.14 -6.92 8.97
C PRO A 112 -8.85 -7.91 10.11
N VAL A 113 -7.64 -8.48 10.11
CA VAL A 113 -7.14 -9.40 11.14
C VAL A 113 -5.83 -8.84 11.72
N GLY A 114 -5.68 -8.87 13.04
CA GLY A 114 -4.47 -8.35 13.72
C GLY A 114 -4.28 -6.82 13.65
N GLU A 115 -5.24 -6.07 13.09
CA GLU A 115 -5.14 -4.62 12.98
C GLU A 115 -5.72 -3.87 14.20
N VAL A 116 -5.26 -2.64 14.40
CA VAL A 116 -5.81 -1.75 15.44
C VAL A 116 -7.30 -1.53 15.18
N LYS A 117 -8.13 -1.77 16.21
CA LYS A 117 -9.61 -1.72 16.14
C LYS A 117 -10.24 -2.78 15.22
N ALA A 118 -9.50 -3.78 14.74
CA ALA A 118 -10.05 -4.84 13.90
C ALA A 118 -11.16 -5.64 14.61
N ALA A 119 -11.01 -5.92 15.91
CA ALA A 119 -12.03 -6.62 16.69
C ALA A 119 -13.37 -5.83 16.70
N ARG A 120 -13.31 -4.51 16.93
CA ARG A 120 -14.49 -3.63 16.89
C ARG A 120 -15.13 -3.60 15.50
N TYR A 121 -14.33 -3.57 14.44
CA TYR A 121 -14.83 -3.63 13.07
C TYR A 121 -15.58 -4.94 12.82
N ARG A 122 -14.97 -6.09 13.13
CA ARG A 122 -15.60 -7.41 12.94
C ARG A 122 -16.87 -7.57 13.76
N ALA A 123 -16.91 -7.06 15.00
CA ALA A 123 -18.11 -7.07 15.82
C ALA A 123 -19.26 -6.27 15.17
N ARG A 124 -18.98 -5.07 14.66
CA ARG A 124 -19.96 -4.24 13.94
C ARG A 124 -20.51 -4.97 12.71
N VAL A 125 -19.64 -5.55 11.90
CA VAL A 125 -20.03 -6.27 10.68
C VAL A 125 -20.87 -7.51 11.00
N ARG A 126 -20.43 -8.33 11.96
CA ARG A 126 -21.19 -9.51 12.40
C ARG A 126 -22.57 -9.13 12.94
N ALA A 127 -22.66 -8.07 13.75
CA ALA A 127 -23.93 -7.58 14.25
C ALA A 127 -24.87 -7.13 13.12
N ALA A 128 -24.35 -6.45 12.09
CA ALA A 128 -25.12 -6.05 10.92
C ALA A 128 -25.60 -7.25 10.09
N LEU A 129 -24.74 -8.25 9.88
CA LEU A 129 -25.10 -9.50 9.19
C LEU A 129 -26.20 -10.27 9.94
N HIS A 130 -26.06 -10.43 11.27
CA HIS A 130 -27.08 -11.08 12.09
C HIS A 130 -28.42 -10.32 12.09
N ALA A 131 -28.39 -8.98 12.10
CA ALA A 131 -29.60 -8.17 11.99
C ALA A 131 -30.32 -8.36 10.64
N ALA A 132 -29.56 -8.45 9.54
CA ALA A 132 -30.11 -8.74 8.21
C ALA A 132 -30.74 -10.14 8.13
N ASP A 133 -30.07 -11.16 8.69
CA ASP A 133 -30.58 -12.54 8.75
C ASP A 133 -31.86 -12.71 9.59
N ASN A 134 -32.05 -11.83 10.57
CA ASN A 134 -33.22 -11.83 11.45
C ASN A 134 -34.39 -11.03 10.85
N CYS A 135 -34.12 -10.06 9.98
CA CYS A 135 -35.16 -9.31 9.25
C CYS A 135 -35.93 -10.23 8.29
N GLY A 136 -35.24 -11.11 7.57
CA GLY A 136 -35.88 -12.04 6.63
C GLY A 136 -36.64 -13.22 7.26
N ARG A 137 -36.54 -13.42 8.59
CA ARG A 137 -37.26 -14.49 9.30
C ARG A 137 -38.58 -14.06 9.92
N ASN A 138 -38.81 -12.76 10.09
CA ASN A 138 -40.01 -12.23 10.74
C ASN A 138 -41.16 -11.92 9.76
N ASP A 139 -40.95 -12.04 8.44
CA ASP A 139 -41.96 -11.79 7.40
C ASP A 139 -42.73 -13.05 6.95
N VAL A 140 -42.60 -14.18 7.68
CA VAL A 140 -43.23 -15.48 7.34
C VAL A 140 -44.10 -16.00 8.51
N ALA A 141 -44.66 -15.11 9.33
CA ALA A 141 -45.59 -15.46 10.42
C ALA A 141 -46.97 -14.84 10.18
#